data_AF-A0A6I7Q951-F1
#
_entry.id   AF-A0A6I7Q951-F1
#
_cell.length_a   1.000
_cell.length_b   1.000
_cell.length_c   1.000
_cell.angle_alpha   90.00
_cell.angle_beta   90.00
_cell.angle_gamma   90.00
#
_symmetry.space_group_name_H-M   'P 1'
#
loop_
_entity.id
_entity.type
_entity.pdbx_description
1 polymer ?
#
loop_
_entity_poly.entity_id
_entity_poly.type
_entity_poly.pdbx_seq_one_letter_code
_entity_poly.pdbx_strand_id
1 'polypeptide(L)' 'MITDFKEIEHSALELDKKRRAELAKLLIKSLDEEVDLDIEQAWIDEVTRRKEEIKSGKLSPISGEEVHKSARNLLKK' A
#
# COMPACT_ATOMS: atom_id res chain seq x y z
N MET A 1 -2.84 -30.64 -7.49
CA MET A 1 -2.61 -29.21 -7.20
C MET A 1 -3.85 -28.46 -7.59
N ILE A 2 -4.49 -27.75 -6.66
CA ILE A 2 -5.56 -26.82 -7.02
C ILE A 2 -4.89 -25.68 -7.80
N THR A 3 -5.31 -25.48 -9.04
CA THR A 3 -4.80 -24.44 -9.95
C THR A 3 -5.92 -23.63 -10.59
N ASP A 4 -7.17 -24.01 -10.32
CA ASP A 4 -8.33 -23.26 -10.79
C ASP A 4 -8.50 -21.99 -9.96
N PHE A 5 -8.59 -20.86 -10.64
CA PHE A 5 -8.69 -19.54 -10.02
C PHE A 5 -9.91 -19.42 -9.10
N LYS A 6 -11.08 -19.93 -9.52
CA LYS A 6 -12.33 -19.77 -8.76
C LYS A 6 -12.31 -20.60 -7.49
N GLU A 7 -11.72 -21.79 -7.54
CA GLU A 7 -11.55 -22.64 -6.36
C GLU A 7 -10.61 -22.00 -5.33
N ILE A 8 -9.52 -21.36 -5.78
CA ILE A 8 -8.58 -20.62 -4.91
C ILE A 8 -9.25 -19.38 -4.32
N GLU A 9 -9.94 -18.58 -5.13
CA GLU A 9 -10.67 -17.39 -4.68
C GLU A 9 -11.70 -17.75 -3.61
N HIS A 10 -12.55 -18.75 -3.88
CA HIS A 10 -13.56 -19.20 -2.94
C HIS A 10 -12.94 -19.65 -1.62
N SER A 11 -11.92 -20.51 -1.69
CA SER A 11 -11.21 -21.00 -0.49
C SER A 11 -10.55 -19.88 0.31
N ALA A 12 -9.99 -18.87 -0.35
CA ALA A 12 -9.37 -17.72 0.29
C ALA A 12 -10.40 -16.81 1.00
N LEU A 13 -11.60 -16.68 0.43
CA LEU A 13 -12.67 -15.88 1.03
C LEU A 13 -13.27 -16.54 2.29
N GLU A 14 -13.31 -17.88 2.33
CA GLU A 14 -13.76 -18.67 3.49
C GLU A 14 -12.79 -18.64 4.68
N LEU A 15 -11.56 -18.14 4.52
CA LEU A 15 -10.62 -17.96 5.63
C LEU A 15 -11.16 -16.97 6.67
N ASP A 16 -10.74 -17.12 7.92
CA ASP A 16 -10.98 -16.09 8.92
C ASP A 16 -10.25 -14.78 8.55
N LYS A 17 -10.70 -13.66 9.12
CA LYS A 17 -10.19 -12.33 8.79
C LYS A 17 -8.66 -12.23 8.92
N LYS A 18 -8.05 -12.87 9.92
CA LYS A 18 -6.61 -12.78 10.15
C LYS A 18 -5.84 -13.53 9.06
N ARG A 19 -6.23 -14.77 8.79
CA ARG A 19 -5.60 -15.59 7.74
C ARG A 19 -5.80 -15.01 6.35
N ARG A 20 -6.99 -14.47 6.05
CA ARG A 20 -7.24 -13.79 4.78
C ARG A 20 -6.35 -12.56 4.60
N ALA A 21 -6.14 -11.78 5.65
CA ALA A 21 -5.22 -10.63 5.61
C ALA A 21 -3.76 -11.06 5.40
N GLU A 22 -3.33 -12.13 6.05
CA GLU A 22 -1.99 -12.70 5.85
C GLU A 22 -1.78 -13.20 4.42
N LEU A 23 -2.75 -13.94 3.86
CA LEU A 23 -2.71 -14.40 2.48
C LEU A 23 -2.69 -13.23 1.50
N ALA A 24 -3.53 -12.21 1.69
CA ALA A 24 -3.54 -11.02 0.85
C ALA A 24 -2.17 -10.32 0.85
N LYS A 25 -1.51 -10.20 2.01
CA LYS A 25 -0.17 -9.64 2.11
C LYS A 25 0.86 -10.44 1.31
N LEU A 26 0.82 -11.77 1.40
CA LEU A 26 1.73 -12.64 0.65
C LEU A 26 1.52 -12.54 -0.86
N LEU A 27 0.26 -12.51 -1.30
CA LEU A 27 -0.09 -12.36 -2.72
C LEU A 27 0.37 -11.01 -3.26
N ILE A 28 0.11 -9.91 -2.55
CA ILE A 28 0.61 -8.58 -2.94
C ILE A 28 2.14 -8.61 -3.06
N LYS A 29 2.84 -9.15 -2.05
CA LYS A 29 4.30 -9.26 -2.08
C LYS A 29 4.81 -10.09 -3.27
N SER A 30 4.05 -11.11 -3.70
CA SER A 30 4.44 -11.91 -4.87
C SER A 30 4.32 -11.18 -6.20
N LEU A 31 3.59 -10.05 -6.24
CA LEU A 31 3.50 -9.17 -7.42
C LEU A 31 4.69 -8.20 -7.53
N ASP A 32 5.45 -8.04 -6.44
CA ASP A 32 6.68 -7.25 -6.45
C ASP A 32 7.80 -8.09 -7.09
N GLU A 33 7.75 -8.22 -8.43
CA GLU A 33 8.63 -9.11 -9.22
C GLU A 33 10.11 -8.71 -9.15
N GLU A 34 10.42 -7.41 -9.16
CA GLU A 34 11.77 -6.89 -8.99
C GLU A 34 11.74 -5.64 -8.10
N VAL A 35 12.63 -5.62 -7.10
CA VAL A 35 12.90 -4.42 -6.33
C VAL A 35 13.85 -3.55 -7.14
N ASP A 36 13.32 -2.50 -7.75
CA ASP A 36 14.14 -1.46 -8.35
C ASP A 36 14.83 -0.67 -7.23
N LEU A 37 16.13 -0.90 -7.08
CA LEU A 37 16.95 -0.29 -6.04
C LEU A 37 16.99 1.24 -6.14
N ASP A 38 16.87 1.79 -7.35
CA ASP A 38 16.84 3.24 -7.54
C ASP A 38 15.52 3.82 -7.06
N ILE A 39 14.40 3.11 -7.28
CA ILE A 39 13.08 3.48 -6.73
C ILE A 39 13.09 3.40 -5.20
N GLU A 40 13.63 2.32 -4.62
CA GLU A 40 13.75 2.19 -3.16
C GLU A 40 14.59 3.32 -2.55
N GLN A 41 15.74 3.64 -3.16
CA GLN A 41 16.58 4.73 -2.68
C GLN A 41 15.87 6.09 -2.79
N ALA A 42 15.18 6.35 -3.90
CA ALA A 42 14.39 7.58 -4.06
C ALA A 42 13.28 7.70 -3.00
N TRP A 43 12.65 6.58 -2.63
CA TRP A 43 11.66 6.54 -1.54
C TRP A 43 12.29 6.84 -0.17
N ILE A 44 13.45 6.25 0.13
CA ILE A 44 14.18 6.52 1.39
C ILE A 44 14.55 8.00 1.49
N ASP A 45 15.05 8.59 0.40
CA ASP A 45 15.44 9.99 0.34
C ASP A 45 14.23 10.90 0.57
N GLU A 46 13.10 10.62 -0.09
CA GLU A 46 11.88 11.41 0.05
C GLU A 46 11.28 11.32 1.46
N VAL A 47 11.26 10.13 2.06
CA VAL A 47 10.77 9.93 3.44
C VAL A 47 11.65 10.70 4.43
N THR A 48 12.97 10.63 4.25
CA THR A 48 13.94 11.36 5.10
C THR A 48 13.72 12.85 4.98
N ARG A 49 13.68 13.37 3.75
CA ARG A 49 13.43 14.79 3.46
C ARG A 49 12.11 15.27 4.08
N ARG A 50 10.99 14.58 3.84
CA ARG A 50 9.68 14.98 4.39
C ARG A 50 9.66 15.00 5.91
N LYS A 51 10.31 14.03 6.56
CA LYS A 51 10.40 13.97 8.01
C LYS A 51 11.13 15.19 8.58
N GLU A 52 12.21 15.63 7.94
CA GLU A 52 12.97 16.82 8.34
C GLU A 52 12.18 18.10 8.11
N GLU A 53 11.47 18.22 6.99
CA GLU A 53 10.64 19.38 6.69
C GLU A 53 9.47 19.52 7.68
N ILE A 54 8.88 18.41 8.12
CA ILE A 54 7.85 18.41 9.17
C ILE A 54 8.48 18.83 10.51
N LYS A 55 9.61 18.23 10.90
CA LYS A 55 10.28 18.54 12.18
C LYS A 55 10.76 19.98 12.29
N SER A 56 11.25 20.55 11.18
CA SER A 56 11.72 21.93 11.12
C SER A 56 10.59 22.95 11.01
N GLY A 57 9.34 22.51 10.76
CA GLY A 57 8.20 23.40 10.52
C GLY A 57 8.26 24.11 9.17
N LYS A 58 9.15 23.70 8.26
CA LYS A 58 9.26 24.25 6.90
C LYS A 58 8.00 23.98 6.08
N LEU A 59 7.26 22.91 6.41
CA LEU A 59 5.99 22.55 5.79
C LEU A 59 4.86 22.47 6.82
N SER A 60 3.65 22.84 6.41
CA SER A 60 2.43 22.65 7.20
C SER A 60 1.67 21.40 6.69
N PRO A 61 1.65 20.29 7.45
CA PRO A 61 0.97 19.08 7.01
C PRO A 61 -0.55 19.27 7.04
N ILE A 62 -1.24 18.64 6.10
CA ILE A 62 -2.71 18.51 6.12
C ILE A 62 -3.12 17.22 6.84
N SER A 63 -4.36 17.18 7.31
CA SER A 63 -4.86 15.99 8.00
C SER A 63 -5.02 14.80 7.03
N GLY A 64 -4.81 13.58 7.53
CA GLY A 64 -5.05 12.38 6.72
C GLY A 64 -6.49 12.27 6.21
N GLU A 65 -7.46 12.81 6.95
CA GLU A 65 -8.86 12.87 6.54
C GLU A 65 -9.05 13.75 5.29
N GLU A 66 -8.44 14.94 5.25
CA GLU A 66 -8.50 15.85 4.11
C GLU A 66 -7.84 15.26 2.86
N VAL A 67 -6.71 14.56 3.02
CA VAL A 67 -6.04 13.83 1.93
C VAL A 67 -6.99 12.79 1.33
N HIS A 68 -7.56 11.92 2.17
CA HIS A 68 -8.45 10.86 1.71
C HIS A 68 -9.74 11.40 1.08
N LYS A 69 -10.30 12.49 1.64
CA LYS A 69 -11.46 13.17 1.06
C LYS A 69 -11.16 13.69 -0.34
N SER A 70 -10.01 14.35 -0.51
CA SER A 70 -9.57 14.90 -1.80
C SER A 70 -9.34 13.81 -2.84
N ALA A 71 -8.66 12.72 -2.46
CA ALA A 71 -8.43 11.57 -3.34
C ALA A 71 -9.75 10.94 -3.83
N ARG A 72 -10.72 10.72 -2.94
CA ARG A 72 -12.05 10.20 -3.32
C ARG A 72 -12.80 11.13 -4.26
N ASN A 73 -12.65 12.45 -4.11
CA ASN A 73 -13.28 13.41 -5.00
C ASN A 73 -12.70 13.37 -6.42
N LEU A 74 -11.41 13.09 -6.57
CA LEU A 74 -10.77 12.93 -7.89
C LEU A 74 -11.31 11.73 -8.68
N LEU A 75 -11.71 10.65 -7.98
CA LEU A 75 -12.26 9.42 -8.57
C LEU A 75 -13.75 9.51 -8.95
N LYS A 76 -14.44 10.61 -8.61
CA LYS A 76 -15.87 10.83 -8.94
C LYS A 76 -16.11 11.50 -10.29
N LYS A 77 -15.06 11.61 -11.13
CA LYS A 77 -15.17 12.01 -12.53
C LYS A 77 -15.49 10.80 -13.40
#